data_AF-A0A5R9DQZ1-F1
#
_entry.id   AF-A0A5R9DQZ1-F1
#
_cell.length_a   1.000
_cell.length_b   1.000
_cell.length_c   1.000
_cell.angle_alpha   90.00
_cell.angle_beta   90.00
_cell.angle_gamma   90.00
#
_symmetry.space_group_name_H-M   'P 1'
#
loop_
_entity.id
_entity.type
_entity.pdbx_description
1 polymer ?
#
loop_
_entity_poly.entity_id
_entity_poly.type
_entity_poly.pdbx_seq_one_letter_code
_entity_poly.pdbx_strand_id
1 'polypeptide(L)' 'MTLISTPGQFEELCRASTTVEIPAGFDRWHPNELMQWLGEVEDDETVSEPDYYRARQAVFYALGIEPEDVGGAS' A
#
# COMPACT_ATOMS: atom_id res chain seq x y z
N MET A 1 -0.95 -12.47 -9.75
CA MET A 1 -0.69 -11.44 -8.72
C MET A 1 -1.43 -10.20 -9.19
N THR A 2 -2.58 -9.91 -8.60
CA THR A 2 -3.54 -8.91 -9.10
C THR A 2 -3.19 -7.54 -8.51
N LEU A 3 -3.05 -6.52 -9.37
CA LEU A 3 -2.77 -5.15 -8.98
C LEU A 3 -4.10 -4.44 -8.62
N ILE A 4 -4.08 -3.60 -7.59
CA ILE A 4 -5.28 -2.86 -7.15
C ILE A 4 -5.56 -1.76 -8.16
N SER A 5 -6.68 -1.85 -8.89
CA SER A 5 -7.02 -0.91 -9.96
C SER A 5 -8.37 -0.22 -9.75
N THR A 6 -9.09 -0.52 -8.67
CA THR A 6 -10.43 0.05 -8.40
C THR A 6 -10.60 0.42 -6.92
N PRO A 7 -11.45 1.42 -6.61
CA PRO A 7 -11.75 1.82 -5.23
C PRO A 7 -12.26 0.66 -4.36
N GLY A 8 -13.10 -0.22 -4.92
CA GLY A 8 -13.62 -1.38 -4.19
C GLY A 8 -12.54 -2.42 -3.81
N GLN A 9 -11.48 -2.56 -4.62
CA GLN A 9 -10.34 -3.43 -4.28
C GLN A 9 -9.48 -2.80 -3.18
N PHE A 10 -9.37 -1.46 -3.15
CA PHE A 10 -8.69 -0.74 -2.08
C PHE A 10 -9.45 -0.85 -0.75
N GLU A 11 -10.78 -0.73 -0.76
CA GLU A 11 -11.61 -0.92 0.42
C GLU A 11 -11.53 -2.36 0.98
N GLU A 12 -11.50 -3.37 0.10
CA GLU A 12 -11.32 -4.77 0.50
C GLU A 12 -9.93 -5.03 1.09
N LEU A 13 -8.90 -4.42 0.53
CA LEU A 13 -7.53 -4.45 1.07
C LEU A 13 -7.47 -3.82 2.46
N CYS A 14 -8.07 -2.64 2.65
CA CYS A 14 -8.12 -1.96 3.95
C CYS A 14 -8.93 -2.74 4.99
N ARG A 15 -9.90 -3.56 4.57
CA ARG A 15 -10.73 -4.39 5.46
C ARG A 15 -10.09 -5.74 5.79
N ALA A 16 -9.11 -6.20 5.02
CA ALA A 16 -8.46 -7.48 5.28
C ALA A 16 -7.74 -7.44 6.63
N SER A 17 -8.07 -8.36 7.54
CA SER A 17 -7.40 -8.46 8.84
C SER A 17 -5.98 -9.01 8.65
N THR A 18 -5.02 -8.11 8.50
CA THR A 18 -3.59 -8.37 8.36
C THR A 18 -2.83 -7.79 9.55
N THR A 19 -1.54 -8.15 9.69
CA THR A 19 -0.67 -7.56 10.72
C THR A 19 -0.49 -6.05 10.52
N VAL A 20 -0.57 -5.59 9.27
CA VAL A 20 -0.54 -4.17 8.91
C VAL A 20 -1.96 -3.66 8.74
N GLU A 21 -2.38 -2.72 9.59
CA GLU A 21 -3.64 -2.00 9.43
C GLU A 21 -3.42 -0.74 8.58
N ILE A 22 -4.17 -0.61 7.49
CA ILE A 22 -4.13 0.60 6.65
C ILE A 22 -5.08 1.64 7.26
N PRO A 23 -4.58 2.84 7.63
CA PRO A 23 -5.38 3.89 8.25
C PRO A 23 -6.58 4.32 7.39
N ALA A 24 -7.70 4.69 8.02
CA ALA A 24 -8.82 5.27 7.29
C ALA A 24 -8.46 6.64 6.69
N GLY A 25 -8.84 6.87 5.42
CA GLY A 25 -8.52 8.11 4.71
C GLY A 25 -7.06 8.20 4.23
N PHE A 26 -6.38 7.06 4.14
CA PHE A 26 -5.01 6.93 3.63
C PHE A 26 -4.80 7.59 2.26
N ASP A 27 -5.83 7.60 1.40
CA ASP A 27 -5.85 8.28 0.09
C ASP A 27 -5.67 9.80 0.17
N ARG A 28 -5.81 10.40 1.36
CA ARG A 28 -5.72 11.86 1.59
C ARG A 28 -4.45 12.28 2.29
N TRP A 29 -3.61 11.33 2.70
CA TRP A 29 -2.37 11.62 3.40
C TRP A 29 -1.38 12.30 2.45
N HIS A 30 -0.50 13.14 3.00
CA HIS A 30 0.55 13.72 2.18
C HIS A 30 1.52 12.63 1.70
N PRO A 31 2.12 12.77 0.51
CA PRO A 31 3.10 11.80 -0.01
C PRO A 31 4.23 11.47 0.96
N ASN A 32 4.68 12.45 1.74
CA ASN A 32 5.73 12.25 2.73
C ASN A 32 5.25 11.39 3.93
N GLU A 33 3.98 11.55 4.34
CA GLU A 33 3.38 10.74 5.41
C GLU A 33 3.17 9.30 4.95
N LEU A 34 2.76 9.11 3.69
CA LEU A 34 2.61 7.78 3.07
C LEU A 34 3.94 7.02 3.01
N MET A 35 5.01 7.70 2.57
CA MET A 35 6.35 7.11 2.49
C MET A 35 6.94 6.84 3.88
N GLN A 36 6.69 7.73 4.84
CA GLN A 36 7.12 7.54 6.22
C GLN A 36 6.46 6.29 6.83
N TRP A 37 5.14 6.18 6.68
CA TRP A 37 4.39 5.02 7.16
C TRP A 37 4.87 3.71 6.50
N LEU A 38 5.15 3.73 5.20
CA LEU A 38 5.71 2.55 4.51
C LEU A 38 7.07 2.14 5.06
N GLY A 39 7.91 3.12 5.41
CA GLY A 39 9.20 2.86 6.06
C GLY A 39 9.04 2.24 7.44
N GLU A 40 8.06 2.69 8.23
CA GLU A 40 7.73 2.08 9.53
C GLU A 40 7.24 0.63 9.37
N VAL A 41 6.47 0.34 8.33
CA VAL A 41 6.02 -1.03 8.00
C VAL A 41 7.16 -1.92 7.49
N GLU A 42 8.16 -1.35 6.80
CA GLU A 42 9.36 -2.08 6.34
C GLU A 42 10.29 -2.46 7.50
N ASP A 43 10.43 -1.57 8.49
CA ASP A 43 11.29 -1.77 9.66
C ASP A 43 10.68 -2.74 10.69
N ASP A 44 9.36 -2.96 10.65
CA ASP A 44 8.65 -3.86 11.54
C ASP A 44 8.92 -5.34 11.19
N GLU A 45 9.75 -6.00 12.01
CA GLU A 45 10.12 -7.42 11.86
C GLU A 45 8.95 -8.41 11.95
N THR A 46 7.80 -7.98 12.46
CA THR A 46 6.58 -8.80 12.56
C THR A 46 5.75 -8.79 11.27
N VAL A 47 6.07 -7.86 10.37
CA VAL A 47 5.40 -7.74 9.08
C VAL A 47 5.97 -8.77 8.12
N SER A 48 5.07 -9.60 7.60
CA SER A 48 5.42 -10.58 6.57
C SER A 48 5.57 -9.89 5.21
N GLU A 49 6.45 -10.39 4.34
CA GLU A 49 6.61 -9.92 2.96
C GLU A 49 5.28 -9.70 2.18
N PRO A 50 4.27 -10.59 2.25
CA PRO A 50 2.97 -10.34 1.62
C PRO A 50 2.21 -9.13 2.21
N ASP A 51 2.34 -8.86 3.50
CA ASP A 51 1.68 -7.71 4.15
C ASP A 51 2.41 -6.41 3.82
N TYR A 52 3.74 -6.44 3.80
CA TYR A 52 4.53 -5.32 3.29
C TYR A 52 4.20 -5.00 1.82
N TYR A 53 4.06 -6.03 0.97
CA TYR A 53 3.67 -5.83 -0.43
C TYR A 53 2.29 -5.16 -0.56
N ARG A 54 1.33 -5.51 0.29
CA ARG A 54 0.02 -4.86 0.36
C ARG A 54 0.12 -3.40 0.80
N ALA A 55 0.89 -3.13 1.85
CA ALA A 55 1.15 -1.78 2.33
C ALA A 55 1.75 -0.89 1.23
N ARG A 56 2.73 -1.43 0.49
CA ARG A 56 3.34 -0.78 -0.67
C ARG A 56 2.33 -0.50 -1.78
N GLN A 57 1.43 -1.44 -2.08
CA GLN A 57 0.35 -1.22 -3.06
C GLN A 57 -0.63 -0.13 -2.63
N ALA A 58 -0.98 -0.07 -1.35
CA ALA A 58 -1.85 0.98 -0.80
C ALA A 58 -1.22 2.37 -0.97
N VAL A 59 0.10 2.49 -0.72
CA VAL A 59 0.85 3.73 -0.90
C VAL A 59 0.91 4.14 -2.37
N PHE A 60 1.21 3.22 -3.28
CA PHE A 60 1.23 3.52 -4.71
C PHE A 60 -0.13 3.98 -5.22
N TYR A 61 -1.20 3.32 -4.78
CA TYR A 61 -2.56 3.74 -5.10
C TYR A 61 -2.85 5.16 -4.58
N ALA A 62 -2.51 5.46 -3.32
CA ALA A 62 -2.71 6.78 -2.72
C ALA A 62 -1.87 7.88 -3.41
N LEU A 63 -0.69 7.54 -3.94
CA LEU A 63 0.15 8.44 -4.72
C LEU A 63 -0.31 8.59 -6.19
N GLY A 64 -1.31 7.82 -6.63
CA GLY A 64 -1.72 7.77 -8.03
C GLY A 64 -0.68 7.13 -8.96
N ILE A 65 0.23 6.33 -8.40
CA ILE A 65 1.23 5.57 -9.17
C ILE A 65 0.53 4.34 -9.72
N GLU A 66 0.31 4.34 -11.04
CA GLU A 66 -0.27 3.18 -11.71
C GLU A 66 0.72 2.01 -11.66
N PRO A 67 0.23 0.78 -11.52
CA PRO A 67 1.10 -0.40 -11.39
C PRO A 67 1.98 -0.67 -12.62
N GLU A 68 1.62 -0.10 -13.77
CA GLU A 68 2.42 -0.09 -15.01
C GLU A 68 3.66 0.80 -14.92
N ASP A 69 3.64 1.85 -14.11
CA ASP A 69 4.75 2.78 -13.91
C ASP A 69 5.87 2.16 -13.06
N VAL A 70 5.51 1.20 -12.18
CA VAL A 70 6.45 0.48 -11.31
C VAL A 70 7.15 -0.68 -12.04
N GLY A 71 6.63 -1.09 -13.19
CA GLY A 71 7.15 -2.18 -14.03
C GLY A 71 8.05 -1.73 -15.20
N GLY A 72 8.41 -0.45 -15.26
CA GLY A 72 9.28 0.13 -16.30
C GLY A 72 10.76 -0.24 -16.16
N ALA A 73 11.10 -1.53 -16.12
CA ALA A 73 12.43 -2.03 -16.43
C ALA A 73 12.29 -3.24 -17.35
N SER A 74 12.32 -2.95 -18.66
CA SER A 74 12.58 -3.94 -19.71
C SER A 74 14.00 -4.47 -19.63
#